data_AF-A0A3L8PVM2-F1
#
_entry.id   AF-A0A3L8PVM2-F1
#
_cell.length_a   1.000
_cell.length_b   1.000
_cell.length_c   1.000
_cell.angle_alpha   90.00
_cell.angle_beta   90.00
_cell.angle_gamma   90.00
#
_symmetry.space_group_name_H-M   'P 1'
#
loop_
_entity.id
_entity.type
_entity.pdbx_description
1 polymer ?
#
loop_
_entity_poly.entity_id
_entity_poly.type
_entity_poly.pdbx_seq_one_letter_code
_entity_poly.pdbx_strand_id
1 'polypeptide(L)'
;MKHSIALLLSMLIIGCSSTPKIEEVSFCFNSREEARNTAIYLMDNGFTKRTRYLIDGTFQTISGLGLFWDGFIKTGKCSNSPAALKISYQPKSNVSFSNQVMSSAIATYKVMLREKSAL
;
A
#
# COMPACT_ATOMS: atom_id res chain seq x y z
N MET A 1 19.76 -23.82 52.70
CA MET A 1 20.09 -24.32 51.35
C MET A 1 19.05 -25.39 51.02
N LYS A 2 18.11 -25.28 50.08
CA LYS A 2 18.21 -24.80 48.69
C LYS A 2 16.82 -24.29 48.26
N HIS A 3 16.65 -22.97 48.17
CA HIS A 3 15.58 -22.33 47.42
C HIS A 3 15.96 -22.37 45.94
N SER A 4 15.63 -23.40 45.16
CA SER A 4 16.17 -23.43 43.77
C SER A 4 15.42 -24.23 42.69
N ILE A 5 14.14 -24.58 42.82
CA ILE A 5 13.47 -25.29 41.68
C ILE A 5 12.00 -24.87 41.52
N ALA A 6 11.74 -23.57 41.47
CA ALA A 6 10.42 -23.04 41.07
C ALA A 6 10.54 -21.71 40.31
N LEU A 7 11.61 -21.55 39.53
CA LEU A 7 11.89 -20.33 38.76
C LEU A 7 12.37 -20.67 37.35
N LEU A 8 11.62 -21.57 36.70
CA LEU A 8 11.77 -21.95 35.29
C LEU A 8 10.43 -21.79 34.54
N LEU A 9 9.60 -20.88 35.05
CA LEU A 9 8.39 -20.40 34.40
C LEU A 9 8.66 -18.95 33.97
N SER A 10 8.38 -18.63 32.71
CA SER A 10 8.11 -17.27 32.17
C SER A 10 9.19 -16.46 31.42
N MET A 11 10.40 -16.97 31.15
CA MET A 11 11.32 -16.24 30.26
C MET A 11 11.45 -16.89 28.88
N LEU A 12 11.30 -16.06 27.85
CA LEU A 12 11.60 -16.25 26.42
C LEU A 12 10.44 -16.63 25.48
N ILE A 13 9.33 -15.89 25.57
CA ILE A 13 8.58 -15.57 24.34
C ILE A 13 8.64 -14.05 24.12
N ILE A 14 9.85 -13.51 23.94
CA ILE A 14 10.03 -12.22 23.28
C ILE A 14 9.99 -12.51 21.78
N GLY A 15 8.82 -12.87 21.28
CA GLY A 15 8.56 -12.89 19.85
C GLY A 15 8.47 -11.45 19.38
N CYS A 16 9.57 -10.89 18.89
CA CYS A 16 9.52 -9.67 18.08
C CYS A 16 8.76 -10.02 16.79
N SER A 17 7.43 -9.92 16.81
CA SER A 17 6.62 -9.96 15.60
C SER A 17 6.89 -8.67 14.82
N SER A 18 7.91 -8.68 13.98
CA SER A 18 8.18 -7.62 13.00
C SER A 18 7.03 -7.60 12.00
N THR A 19 6.00 -6.81 12.30
CA THR A 19 4.90 -6.56 11.34
C THR A 19 5.47 -5.80 10.15
N PRO A 20 5.25 -6.25 8.90
CA PRO A 20 5.73 -5.54 7.72
C PRO A 20 5.09 -4.14 7.69
N LYS A 21 5.93 -3.11 7.57
CA LYS A 21 5.49 -1.72 7.51
C LYS A 21 4.66 -1.50 6.25
N ILE A 22 3.45 -0.98 6.42
CA ILE A 22 2.58 -0.57 5.30
C ILE A 22 3.02 0.85 4.88
N GLU A 23 3.33 1.01 3.60
CA GLU A 23 3.62 2.32 3.01
C GLU A 23 2.38 2.82 2.25
N GLU A 24 1.96 4.06 2.52
CA GLU A 24 0.75 4.64 1.94
C GLU A 24 0.96 6.07 1.41
N VAL A 25 0.38 6.36 0.24
CA VAL A 25 0.28 7.71 -0.32
C VAL A 25 -1.17 7.98 -0.75
N SER A 26 -1.70 9.15 -0.39
CA SER A 26 -3.09 9.54 -0.66
C SER A 26 -3.18 10.59 -1.77
N PHE A 27 -4.19 10.46 -2.62
CA PHE A 27 -4.61 11.43 -3.62
C PHE A 27 -6.07 11.82 -3.37
N CYS A 28 -6.35 13.12 -3.35
CA CYS A 28 -7.64 13.66 -2.96
C CYS A 28 -8.56 13.79 -4.18
N PHE A 29 -9.85 13.48 -4.00
CA PHE A 29 -10.89 13.51 -5.04
C PHE A 29 -12.13 14.30 -4.57
N ASN A 30 -12.92 14.82 -5.50
CA ASN A 30 -14.10 15.64 -5.15
C ASN A 30 -15.29 14.81 -4.66
N SER A 31 -15.29 13.50 -4.91
CA SER A 31 -16.30 12.59 -4.38
C SER A 31 -15.74 11.17 -4.16
N ARG A 32 -16.43 10.39 -3.33
CA ARG A 32 -16.13 8.96 -3.14
C ARG A 32 -16.31 8.17 -4.44
N GLU A 33 -17.32 8.53 -5.22
CA GLU A 33 -17.58 7.92 -6.53
C GLU A 33 -16.43 8.18 -7.50
N GLU A 34 -15.90 9.40 -7.54
CA GLU A 34 -14.76 9.75 -8.40
C GLU A 34 -13.50 8.95 -8.01
N ALA A 35 -13.21 8.86 -6.70
CA ALA A 35 -12.11 8.05 -6.18
C ALA A 35 -12.28 6.57 -6.53
N ARG A 36 -13.50 6.03 -6.37
CA ARG A 36 -13.85 4.64 -6.71
C ARG A 36 -13.69 4.37 -8.20
N ASN A 37 -14.29 5.18 -9.06
CA ASN A 37 -14.25 5.02 -10.51
C ASN A 37 -12.82 5.14 -11.04
N THR A 38 -12.00 5.98 -10.39
CA THR A 38 -10.58 6.07 -10.70
C THR A 38 -9.82 4.82 -10.25
N ALA A 39 -10.06 4.31 -9.04
CA ALA A 39 -9.43 3.08 -8.58
C ALA A 39 -9.76 1.89 -9.49
N ILE A 40 -11.05 1.72 -9.83
CA ILE A 40 -11.53 0.65 -10.72
C ILE A 40 -10.84 0.75 -12.08
N TYR A 41 -10.88 1.94 -12.71
CA TYR A 41 -10.19 2.17 -13.99
C TYR A 41 -8.71 1.76 -13.92
N LEU A 42 -7.99 2.19 -12.88
CA LEU A 42 -6.57 1.88 -12.72
C LEU A 42 -6.33 0.37 -12.56
N MET A 43 -7.13 -0.30 -11.74
CA MET A 43 -7.00 -1.75 -11.51
C MET A 43 -7.31 -2.54 -12.78
N ASP A 44 -8.39 -2.21 -13.49
CA ASP A 44 -8.81 -2.87 -14.73
C ASP A 44 -7.78 -2.67 -15.85
N ASN A 45 -7.10 -1.52 -15.85
CA ASN A 45 -6.02 -1.22 -16.80
C ASN A 45 -4.62 -1.66 -16.30
N GLY A 46 -4.57 -2.60 -15.36
CA GLY A 46 -3.37 -3.33 -15.01
C GLY A 46 -2.35 -2.57 -14.16
N PHE A 47 -2.81 -1.63 -13.31
CA PHE A 47 -1.96 -0.79 -12.45
C PHE A 47 -0.77 -1.54 -11.80
N THR A 48 -1.02 -2.69 -11.19
CA THR A 48 0.03 -3.46 -10.49
C THR A 48 1.05 -4.09 -11.44
N LYS A 49 0.61 -4.56 -12.61
CA LYS A 49 1.49 -5.13 -13.66
C LYS A 49 2.31 -4.04 -14.35
N ARG A 50 1.71 -2.89 -14.63
CA ARG A 50 2.41 -1.72 -15.19
C ARG A 50 3.43 -1.15 -14.21
N THR A 51 3.12 -1.18 -12.92
CA THR A 51 4.09 -0.83 -11.87
C THR A 51 5.28 -1.79 -11.88
N ARG A 52 5.04 -3.11 -11.99
CA ARG A 52 6.10 -4.11 -12.15
C ARG A 52 6.96 -3.86 -13.39
N TYR A 53 6.32 -3.54 -14.52
CA TYR A 53 7.02 -3.24 -15.76
C TYR A 53 8.01 -2.08 -15.60
N LEU A 54 7.66 -1.02 -14.86
CA LEU A 54 8.58 0.08 -14.56
C LEU A 54 9.75 -0.31 -13.65
N ILE A 55 9.63 -1.40 -12.88
CA ILE A 55 10.67 -1.87 -11.97
C ILE A 55 11.68 -2.77 -12.70
N ASP A 56 11.17 -3.77 -13.44
CA ASP A 56 12.01 -4.84 -14.00
C ASP A 56 11.62 -5.28 -15.43
N GLY A 57 10.72 -4.55 -16.10
CA GLY A 57 10.29 -4.85 -17.47
C GLY A 57 9.37 -6.05 -17.60
N THR A 58 8.93 -6.68 -16.50
CA THR A 58 7.99 -7.82 -16.55
C THR A 58 6.54 -7.40 -16.32
N PHE A 59 5.58 -8.25 -16.67
CA PHE A 59 4.13 -7.99 -16.52
C PHE A 59 3.48 -8.80 -15.38
N GLN A 60 4.24 -9.13 -14.34
CA GLN A 60 3.73 -9.84 -13.17
C GLN A 60 3.02 -8.90 -12.19
N THR A 61 1.99 -9.39 -11.51
CA THR A 61 1.34 -8.63 -10.44
C THR A 61 2.27 -8.48 -9.23
N ILE A 62 2.39 -7.28 -8.67
CA ILE A 62 3.06 -7.05 -7.39
C ILE A 62 2.12 -7.46 -6.26
N SER A 63 2.39 -8.60 -5.61
CA SER A 63 1.65 -9.01 -4.41
C SER A 63 1.76 -7.97 -3.31
N GLY A 64 0.62 -7.59 -2.72
CA GLY A 64 0.58 -6.62 -1.62
C GLY A 64 0.54 -5.15 -2.06
N LEU A 65 0.68 -4.85 -3.36
CA LEU A 65 0.41 -3.52 -3.91
C LEU A 65 -1.07 -3.41 -4.29
N GLY A 66 -1.72 -2.34 -3.86
CA GLY A 66 -3.13 -2.12 -4.16
C GLY A 66 -3.56 -0.65 -4.07
N LEU A 67 -4.82 -0.44 -4.43
CA LEU A 67 -5.51 0.84 -4.36
C LEU A 67 -6.67 0.74 -3.36
N PHE A 68 -6.81 1.72 -2.48
CA PHE A 68 -7.85 1.77 -1.45
C PHE A 68 -8.57 3.12 -1.49
N TRP A 69 -9.89 3.12 -1.66
CA TRP A 69 -10.69 4.35 -1.81
C TRP A 69 -11.85 4.47 -0.80
N ASP A 70 -12.17 3.41 -0.06
CA ASP A 70 -13.41 3.31 0.72
C ASP A 70 -13.22 3.59 2.23
N GLY A 71 -12.14 4.28 2.59
CA GLY A 71 -11.86 4.66 3.97
C GLY A 71 -12.54 5.97 4.36
N PHE A 72 -13.19 6.00 5.53
CA PHE A 72 -13.52 7.26 6.24
C PHE A 72 -12.22 7.90 6.75
N ILE A 73 -11.43 8.49 5.86
CA ILE A 73 -10.26 9.23 6.28
C ILE A 73 -10.70 10.60 6.77
N LYS A 74 -11.03 10.68 8.07
CA LYS A 74 -10.96 11.93 8.85
C LYS A 74 -9.50 12.27 9.20
N THR A 75 -8.53 12.02 8.33
CA THR A 75 -7.14 12.41 8.57
C THR A 75 -6.74 13.50 7.59
N GLY A 76 -6.19 14.59 8.14
CA GLY A 76 -6.11 15.93 7.53
C GLY A 76 -5.30 16.09 6.24
N LYS A 77 -4.95 15.04 5.51
CA LYS A 77 -4.30 15.14 4.20
C LYS A 77 -5.25 15.66 3.11
N CYS A 78 -6.53 15.32 3.18
CA CYS A 78 -7.56 15.78 2.24
C CYS A 78 -8.60 16.64 2.98
N SER A 79 -8.17 17.63 3.76
CA SER A 79 -9.06 18.47 4.59
C SER A 79 -10.21 19.12 3.81
N ASN A 80 -9.99 19.39 2.52
CA ASN A 80 -10.96 20.04 1.63
C ASN A 80 -11.63 19.07 0.64
N SER A 81 -11.42 17.76 0.78
CA SER A 81 -11.88 16.76 -0.18
C SER A 81 -12.59 15.62 0.55
N PRO A 82 -13.79 15.20 0.07
CA PRO A 82 -14.60 14.21 0.78
C PRO A 82 -14.09 12.77 0.62
N ALA A 83 -13.07 12.53 -0.21
CA ALA A 83 -12.56 11.19 -0.49
C ALA A 83 -11.08 11.18 -0.84
N ALA A 84 -10.41 10.09 -0.48
CA ALA A 84 -9.02 9.87 -0.82
C ALA A 84 -8.84 8.47 -1.45
N LEU A 85 -8.10 8.43 -2.55
CA LEU A 85 -7.55 7.21 -3.11
C LEU A 85 -6.14 7.01 -2.56
N LYS A 86 -5.88 5.87 -1.94
CA LYS A 86 -4.55 5.50 -1.46
C LYS A 86 -3.90 4.48 -2.36
N ILE A 87 -2.64 4.70 -2.68
CA ILE A 87 -1.72 3.62 -3.07
C ILE A 87 -1.16 3.05 -1.77
N SER A 88 -1.24 1.74 -1.60
CA SER A 88 -0.68 1.05 -0.44
C SER A 88 0.11 -0.17 -0.87
N TYR A 89 1.25 -0.38 -0.22
CA TYR A 89 2.09 -1.54 -0.40
C TYR A 89 2.39 -2.20 0.95
N GLN A 90 2.00 -3.48 1.06
CA GLN A 90 2.33 -4.34 2.18
C GLN A 90 3.18 -5.51 1.67
N PRO A 91 4.51 -5.50 1.87
CA PRO A 91 5.37 -6.57 1.41
C PRO A 91 5.08 -7.87 2.16
N LYS A 92 5.05 -9.01 1.44
CA LYS A 92 4.82 -10.35 2.01
C LYS A 92 6.04 -10.92 2.75
N SER A 93 7.22 -10.34 2.57
CA SER A 93 8.48 -10.73 3.21
C SER A 93 9.37 -9.49 3.38
N ASN A 94 10.49 -9.61 4.09
CA ASN A 94 11.44 -8.53 4.43
C ASN A 94 12.17 -7.92 3.21
N VAL A 95 11.61 -8.07 2.01
CA VAL A 95 12.23 -7.68 0.76
C VAL A 95 12.24 -6.16 0.64
N SER A 96 13.46 -5.61 0.63
CA SER A 96 13.88 -4.21 0.68
C SER A 96 13.41 -3.29 -0.49
N PHE A 97 12.45 -3.72 -1.31
CA PHE A 97 12.03 -2.96 -2.50
C PHE A 97 10.87 -1.97 -2.25
N SER A 98 10.43 -1.75 -1.02
CA SER A 98 9.23 -0.92 -0.75
C SER A 98 9.29 0.49 -1.35
N ASN A 99 10.42 1.19 -1.18
CA ASN A 99 10.63 2.51 -1.78
C ASN A 99 10.54 2.49 -3.32
N GLN A 100 11.09 1.45 -3.95
CA GLN A 100 11.06 1.30 -5.41
C GLN A 100 9.64 0.98 -5.89
N VAL A 101 8.93 0.08 -5.19
CA VAL A 101 7.53 -0.25 -5.49
C VAL A 101 6.65 1.00 -5.37
N MET A 102 6.78 1.76 -4.27
CA MET A 102 5.96 2.95 -4.05
C MET A 102 6.27 4.07 -5.04
N SER A 103 7.54 4.34 -5.34
CA SER A 103 7.90 5.37 -6.34
C SER A 103 7.43 5.00 -7.74
N SER A 104 7.60 3.75 -8.17
CA SER A 104 7.07 3.24 -9.44
C SER A 104 5.54 3.21 -9.48
N ALA A 105 4.88 2.90 -8.36
CA ALA A 105 3.42 2.91 -8.27
C ALA A 105 2.86 4.33 -8.42
N ILE A 106 3.49 5.34 -7.81
CA ILE A 106 3.12 6.74 -7.97
C ILE A 106 3.34 7.20 -9.41
N ALA A 107 4.45 6.82 -10.05
CA ALA A 107 4.71 7.13 -11.45
C ALA A 107 3.65 6.52 -12.37
N THR A 108 3.35 5.23 -12.18
CA THR A 108 2.31 4.49 -12.92
C THR A 108 0.95 5.16 -12.76
N TYR A 109 0.57 5.49 -11.52
CA TYR A 109 -0.66 6.22 -11.22
C TYR A 109 -0.78 7.52 -12.01
N LYS A 110 0.26 8.36 -12.00
CA LYS A 110 0.27 9.64 -12.72
C LYS A 110 0.14 9.47 -14.22
N VAL A 111 0.82 8.48 -14.80
CA VAL A 111 0.72 8.17 -16.24
C VAL A 111 -0.70 7.73 -16.59
N MET A 112 -1.25 6.79 -15.84
CA MET A 112 -2.58 6.26 -16.10
C MET A 112 -3.69 7.28 -15.90
N LEU A 113 -3.53 8.22 -14.97
CA LEU A 113 -4.46 9.35 -14.83
C LEU A 113 -4.45 10.25 -16.06
N ARG A 114 -3.27 10.55 -16.61
CA ARG A 114 -3.16 11.35 -17.84
C ARG A 114 -3.83 10.64 -19.02
N GLU A 115 -3.62 9.33 -19.14
CA GLU A 115 -4.29 8.49 -20.14
C GLU A 115 -5.81 8.56 -19.98
N LYS A 116 -6.32 8.41 -18.74
CA LYS A 116 -7.76 8.52 -18.46
C LYS A 116 -8.35 9.88 -18.86
N SER A 117 -7.62 10.97 -18.61
CA SER A 117 -8.08 12.33 -18.94
C SER A 117 -8.00 12.68 -20.43
N ALA A 118 -7.30 11.87 -21.23
CA ALA A 118 -7.18 12.05 -22.67
C ALA A 118 -8.26 11.30 -23.48
N LEU A 119 -9.09 10.50 -22.79
CA LEU A 119 -10.27 9.81 -23.32
C LEU A 119 -11.52 10.67 -23.15
#